data_AF-A0A8B8D2Q1-F1
#
_entry.id   AF-A0A8B8D2Q1-F1
#
_cell.length_a   1.000
_cell.length_b   1.000
_cell.length_c   1.000
_cell.angle_alpha   90.00
_cell.angle_beta   90.00
_cell.angle_gamma   90.00
#
_symmetry.space_group_name_H-M   'P 1'
#
loop_
_entity.id
_entity.type
_entity.pdbx_description
1 polymer ?
#
loop_
_entity_poly.entity_id
_entity_poly.type
_entity_poly.pdbx_seq_one_letter_code
_entity_poly.pdbx_strand_id
1 'polypeptide(L)'
;MDVKSSAQQLQGFLIQHDKALSQIKAIDRLMQRQQRLAVRAIALGQKGQALHYMGCKTVIQSVKQFYEQFSLNSWLQVQTLAREIMRAMDPGCALPPMVVPEDISTQCSGDQTIKYQHALVVAHCNFCRTS
;
A
#
# COMPACT_ATOMS: atom_id res chain seq x y z
N MET A 1 14.25 25.22 -12.83
CA MET A 1 13.13 24.48 -12.22
C MET A 1 12.40 25.45 -11.31
N ASP A 2 11.08 25.61 -11.43
CA ASP A 2 10.35 26.49 -10.51
C ASP A 2 10.14 25.77 -9.17
N VAL A 3 10.91 26.21 -8.16
CA VAL A 3 10.89 25.63 -6.81
C VAL A 3 9.49 25.62 -6.22
N LYS A 4 8.65 26.61 -6.54
CA LYS A 4 7.27 26.69 -6.05
C LYS A 4 6.41 25.57 -6.62
N SER A 5 6.50 25.31 -7.93
CA SER A 5 5.80 24.20 -8.58
C SER A 5 6.24 22.83 -8.05
N SER A 6 7.55 22.63 -7.84
CA SER A 6 8.10 21.40 -7.27
C SER A 6 7.68 21.20 -5.81
N ALA A 7 7.62 22.26 -5.01
CA ALA A 7 7.14 22.17 -3.62
C ALA A 7 5.67 21.75 -3.53
N GLN A 8 4.82 22.25 -4.44
CA GLN A 8 3.41 21.84 -4.54
C GLN A 8 3.26 20.37 -4.95
N GLN A 9 4.07 19.91 -5.91
CA GLN A 9 4.10 18.50 -6.31
C GLN A 9 4.56 17.61 -5.16
N LEU A 10 5.60 18.02 -4.43
CA LEU A 10 6.11 17.31 -3.25
C LEU A 10 5.03 17.17 -2.17
N GLN A 11 4.29 18.25 -1.91
CA GLN A 11 3.16 18.22 -0.99
C GLN A 11 2.08 17.22 -1.45
N GLY A 12 1.79 17.17 -2.74
CA GLY A 12 0.88 16.20 -3.33
C GLY A 12 1.30 14.75 -3.06
N PHE A 13 2.58 14.43 -3.29
CA PHE A 13 3.10 13.09 -3.04
C PHE A 13 3.10 12.72 -1.55
N LEU A 14 3.44 13.66 -0.66
CA LEU A 14 3.36 13.45 0.80
C LEU A 14 1.93 13.11 1.25
N ILE A 15 0.94 13.87 0.78
CA ILE A 15 -0.48 13.61 1.10
C ILE A 15 -0.90 12.22 0.61
N GLN A 16 -0.47 11.82 -0.59
CA GLN A 16 -0.78 10.49 -1.13
C GLN A 16 -0.11 9.37 -0.32
N HIS A 17 1.14 9.57 0.09
CA HIS A 17 1.87 8.63 0.93
C HIS A 17 1.18 8.42 2.29
N ASP A 18 0.81 9.51 2.97
CA ASP A 18 0.10 9.45 4.26
C ASP A 18 -1.27 8.77 4.14
N LYS A 19 -1.98 9.02 3.04
CA LYS A 19 -3.23 8.31 2.73
C LYS A 19 -2.99 6.81 2.57
N ALA A 20 -1.94 6.41 1.86
CA ALA A 20 -1.59 5.00 1.68
C ALA A 20 -1.27 4.32 3.01
N LEU A 21 -0.45 4.95 3.87
CA LEU A 21 -0.16 4.45 5.21
C LEU A 21 -1.42 4.32 6.08
N SER A 22 -2.35 5.27 5.96
CA SER A 22 -3.63 5.22 6.67
C SER A 22 -4.50 4.05 6.20
N GLN A 23 -4.51 3.75 4.89
CA GLN A 23 -5.20 2.59 4.34
C GLN A 23 -4.58 1.27 4.81
N ILE A 24 -3.25 1.16 4.86
CA ILE A 24 -2.55 -0.03 5.38
C ILE A 24 -3.00 -0.30 6.83
N LYS A 25 -3.03 0.73 7.68
CA LYS A 25 -3.50 0.61 9.08
C LYS A 25 -4.97 0.15 9.17
N ALA A 26 -5.83 0.64 8.27
CA ALA A 26 -7.23 0.21 8.23
C ALA A 26 -7.35 -1.27 7.80
N ILE A 27 -6.57 -1.67 6.79
CA ILE A 27 -6.50 -3.04 6.28
C ILE A 27 -6.01 -4.01 7.36
N ASP A 28 -5.01 -3.65 8.15
CA ASP A 28 -4.52 -4.48 9.26
C ASP A 28 -5.61 -4.79 10.28
N ARG A 29 -6.46 -3.80 10.61
CA ARG A 29 -7.61 -4.01 11.51
C ARG A 29 -8.62 -5.00 10.92
N LEU A 30 -8.87 -4.90 9.62
CA LEU A 30 -9.76 -5.84 8.91
C LEU A 30 -9.18 -7.26 8.89
N MET A 31 -7.87 -7.40 8.63
CA MET A 31 -7.19 -8.70 8.67
C MET A 31 -7.26 -9.34 10.06
N GLN A 32 -7.03 -8.57 11.12
CA GLN A 32 -7.16 -9.05 12.50
C GLN A 32 -8.59 -9.48 12.84
N ARG A 33 -9.60 -8.76 12.33
CA ARG A 33 -11.01 -9.15 12.49
C ARG A 33 -11.28 -10.49 11.79
N GLN A 34 -10.89 -10.64 10.54
CA GLN A 34 -11.09 -11.90 9.79
C GLN A 34 -10.36 -13.07 10.42
N GLN A 35 -9.14 -12.86 10.91
CA GLN A 35 -8.39 -13.89 11.64
C GLN A 35 -9.15 -14.38 12.88
N ARG A 36 -9.69 -13.45 13.69
CA ARG A 36 -10.48 -13.80 14.88
C ARG A 36 -11.75 -14.58 14.53
N LEU A 37 -12.44 -14.18 13.46
CA LEU A 37 -13.62 -14.90 12.97
C LEU A 37 -13.29 -16.31 12.48
N ALA A 38 -12.19 -16.47 11.72
CA ALA A 38 -11.71 -17.77 11.27
C ALA A 38 -11.39 -18.71 12.43
N VAL A 39 -10.61 -18.22 13.42
CA VAL A 39 -10.27 -19.01 14.63
C VAL A 39 -11.51 -19.43 15.40
N ARG A 40 -12.49 -18.52 15.57
CA ARG A 40 -13.76 -18.84 16.23
C ARG A 40 -14.55 -19.91 15.47
N ALA A 41 -14.65 -19.81 14.14
CA ALA A 41 -15.34 -20.80 13.32
C ALA A 41 -14.66 -22.18 13.40
N ILE A 42 -13.32 -22.22 13.44
CA ILE A 42 -12.57 -23.47 13.65
C ILE A 42 -12.92 -24.09 15.00
N ALA A 43 -12.92 -23.29 16.08
CA ALA A 43 -13.25 -23.77 17.42
C ALA A 43 -14.68 -24.33 17.52
N LEU A 44 -15.61 -23.82 16.71
CA LEU A 44 -17.00 -24.30 16.62
C LEU A 44 -17.18 -25.48 15.64
N GLY A 45 -16.12 -25.99 15.02
CA GLY A 45 -16.18 -27.06 14.01
C GLY A 45 -16.76 -26.62 12.66
N GLN A 46 -16.99 -25.33 12.45
CA GLN A 46 -17.58 -24.75 11.24
C GLN A 46 -16.51 -24.53 10.15
N LYS A 47 -15.98 -25.64 9.61
CA LYS A 47 -14.84 -25.63 8.66
C LYS A 47 -15.10 -24.79 7.41
N GLY A 48 -16.30 -24.85 6.82
CA GLY A 48 -16.64 -24.08 5.63
C GLY A 48 -16.62 -22.56 5.88
N GLN A 49 -17.13 -22.13 7.04
CA GLN A 49 -17.15 -20.73 7.43
C GLN A 49 -15.75 -20.22 7.81
N ALA A 50 -14.94 -21.07 8.44
CA ALA A 50 -13.52 -20.78 8.66
C ALA A 50 -12.76 -20.58 7.34
N LEU A 51 -12.98 -21.45 6.35
CA LEU A 51 -12.38 -21.33 5.02
C LEU A 51 -12.81 -20.03 4.32
N HIS A 52 -14.09 -19.66 4.43
CA HIS A 52 -14.59 -18.40 3.91
C HIS A 52 -13.85 -17.18 4.50
N TYR A 53 -13.74 -17.10 5.84
CA TYR A 53 -13.03 -15.99 6.50
C TYR A 53 -11.53 -15.95 6.14
N MET A 54 -10.88 -17.11 6.00
CA MET A 54 -9.50 -17.17 5.51
C MET A 54 -9.39 -16.70 4.06
N GLY A 55 -10.32 -17.07 3.18
CA GLY A 55 -10.39 -16.59 1.80
C GLY A 55 -10.51 -15.07 1.73
N CYS A 56 -11.42 -14.48 2.51
CA CYS A 56 -11.54 -13.02 2.62
C CYS A 56 -10.23 -12.39 3.14
N LYS A 57 -9.58 -13.00 4.13
CA LYS A 57 -8.29 -12.51 4.66
C LYS A 57 -7.20 -12.48 3.58
N THR A 58 -7.11 -13.50 2.73
CA THR A 58 -6.14 -13.55 1.62
C THR A 58 -6.37 -12.43 0.61
N VAL A 59 -7.62 -12.15 0.26
CA VAL A 59 -7.96 -11.02 -0.62
C VAL A 59 -7.54 -9.69 0.03
N ILE A 60 -7.88 -9.48 1.30
CA ILE A 60 -7.49 -8.27 2.04
C ILE A 60 -5.96 -8.12 2.09
N GLN A 61 -5.22 -9.21 2.28
CA GLN A 61 -3.75 -9.21 2.28
C GLN A 61 -3.17 -8.78 0.93
N SER A 62 -3.76 -9.21 -0.19
CA SER A 62 -3.30 -8.76 -1.52
C SER A 62 -3.53 -7.26 -1.74
N VAL A 63 -4.63 -6.70 -1.20
CA VAL A 63 -4.87 -5.25 -1.23
C VAL A 63 -3.86 -4.52 -0.35
N LYS A 64 -3.46 -5.10 0.80
CA LYS A 64 -2.40 -4.55 1.65
C LYS A 64 -1.09 -4.40 0.89
N GLN A 65 -0.65 -5.46 0.22
CA GLN A 65 0.60 -5.48 -0.55
C GLN A 65 0.62 -4.40 -1.63
N PHE A 66 -0.52 -4.18 -2.30
CA PHE A 66 -0.66 -3.09 -3.27
C PHE A 66 -0.43 -1.71 -2.61
N TYR A 67 -1.04 -1.44 -1.46
CA TYR A 67 -0.84 -0.17 -0.77
C TYR A 67 0.57 -0.02 -0.20
N GLU A 68 1.20 -1.10 0.28
CA GLU A 68 2.61 -1.11 0.69
C GLU A 68 3.50 -0.71 -0.48
N GLN A 69 3.36 -1.35 -1.64
CA GLN A 69 4.12 -1.01 -2.84
C GLN A 69 3.87 0.42 -3.31
N PHE A 70 2.60 0.87 -3.31
CA PHE A 70 2.26 2.25 -3.65
C PHE A 70 2.89 3.25 -2.66
N SER A 71 2.92 2.94 -1.37
CA SER A 71 3.55 3.79 -0.35
C SER A 71 5.06 3.88 -0.56
N LEU A 72 5.72 2.80 -0.96
CA LEU A 72 7.15 2.81 -1.27
C LEU A 72 7.45 3.65 -2.52
N ASN A 73 6.68 3.46 -3.59
CA ASN A 73 6.86 4.22 -4.83
C ASN A 73 6.62 5.72 -4.63
N SER A 74 5.57 6.09 -3.90
CA SER A 74 5.31 7.50 -3.55
C SER A 74 6.43 8.08 -2.68
N TRP A 75 6.98 7.32 -1.74
CA TRP A 75 8.11 7.78 -0.92
C TRP A 75 9.39 8.00 -1.73
N LEU A 76 9.67 7.15 -2.73
CA LEU A 76 10.79 7.36 -3.65
C LEU A 76 10.62 8.64 -4.50
N GLN A 77 9.38 8.93 -4.93
CA GLN A 77 9.08 10.18 -5.64
C GLN A 77 9.27 11.40 -4.74
N VAL A 78 8.84 11.33 -3.48
CA VAL A 78 9.09 12.36 -2.45
C VAL A 78 10.60 12.61 -2.29
N GLN A 79 11.39 11.55 -2.09
CA GLN A 79 12.84 11.68 -1.92
C GLN A 79 13.53 12.28 -3.15
N THR A 80 13.14 11.85 -4.36
CA THR A 80 13.71 12.36 -5.62
C THR A 80 13.44 13.85 -5.76
N LEU A 81 12.17 14.26 -5.62
CA LEU A 81 11.77 15.65 -5.82
C LEU A 81 12.31 16.57 -4.71
N ALA A 82 12.36 16.09 -3.47
CA ALA A 82 12.98 16.83 -2.37
C ALA A 82 14.45 17.14 -2.65
N ARG A 83 15.22 16.18 -3.19
CA ARG A 83 16.61 16.42 -3.58
C ARG A 83 16.77 17.38 -4.73
N GLU A 84 15.91 17.30 -5.73
CA GLU A 84 15.91 18.23 -6.84
C GLU A 84 15.70 19.67 -6.36
N ILE A 85 14.75 19.87 -5.44
CA ILE A 85 14.53 21.16 -4.77
C ILE A 85 15.76 21.58 -3.98
N MET A 86 16.34 20.69 -3.16
CA MET A 86 17.54 21.00 -2.38
C MET A 86 18.73 21.39 -3.26
N ARG A 87 18.99 20.65 -4.35
CA ARG A 87 20.06 20.99 -5.33
C ARG A 87 19.82 22.34 -6.01
N ALA A 88 18.55 22.66 -6.28
CA ALA A 88 18.19 23.93 -6.91
C ALA A 88 18.35 25.13 -5.95
N MET A 89 18.13 24.93 -4.65
CA MET A 89 18.28 25.97 -3.63
C MET A 89 19.73 26.12 -3.14
N ASP A 90 20.45 25.01 -2.98
CA ASP A 90 21.85 24.99 -2.55
C ASP A 90 22.62 23.86 -3.25
N PRO A 91 23.30 24.16 -4.38
CA PRO A 91 24.07 23.19 -5.14
C PRO A 91 25.26 22.57 -4.39
N GLY A 92 25.76 23.25 -3.34
CA GLY A 92 26.90 22.79 -2.55
C GLY A 92 26.52 21.87 -1.38
N CYS A 93 25.21 21.70 -1.13
CA CYS A 93 24.72 20.93 0.00
C CYS A 93 24.91 19.42 -0.20
N ALA A 94 25.51 18.75 0.78
CA ALA A 94 25.56 17.29 0.82
C ALA A 94 24.14 16.73 1.04
N LEU A 95 23.62 16.02 0.04
CA LEU A 95 22.25 15.49 0.09
C LEU A 95 22.17 14.23 0.95
N PRO A 96 21.09 14.05 1.72
CA PRO A 96 20.87 12.83 2.48
C PRO A 96 20.78 11.59 1.56
N PRO A 97 21.31 10.43 1.99
CA PRO A 97 21.32 9.19 1.21
C PRO A 97 19.90 8.69 0.94
N MET A 98 19.73 7.90 -0.13
CA MET A 98 18.40 7.48 -0.56
C MET A 98 18.04 6.23 0.21
N VAL A 99 16.93 6.28 0.92
CA VAL A 99 16.42 5.10 1.60
C VAL A 99 15.60 4.35 0.57
N VAL A 100 16.25 3.37 -0.06
CA VAL A 100 15.65 2.41 -0.96
C VAL A 100 15.44 1.14 -0.16
N PRO A 101 14.19 0.71 0.12
CA PRO A 101 13.95 -0.55 0.80
C PRO A 101 14.55 -1.72 -0.01
N GLU A 102 15.18 -2.67 0.67
CA GLU A 102 15.91 -3.80 0.05
C GLU A 102 15.00 -4.76 -0.75
N ASP A 103 13.67 -4.65 -0.64
CA ASP A 103 12.66 -5.54 -1.25
C ASP A 103 12.24 -5.17 -2.69
N ILE A 104 13.04 -4.38 -3.42
CA ILE A 104 12.76 -4.04 -4.83
C ILE A 104 13.01 -5.23 -5.79
N SER A 105 13.53 -6.36 -5.29
CA SER A 105 13.63 -7.60 -6.08
C SER A 105 12.27 -8.22 -6.45
N THR A 106 11.16 -7.76 -5.87
CA THR A 106 9.82 -8.05 -6.42
C THR A 106 9.48 -7.02 -7.50
N GLN A 107 10.23 -7.09 -8.60
CA GLN A 107 9.90 -6.39 -9.84
C GLN A 107 8.45 -6.71 -10.20
N CYS A 108 7.68 -5.65 -10.40
CA CYS A 108 6.33 -5.69 -10.93
C CYS A 108 6.40 -6.19 -12.39
N SER A 109 6.42 -7.51 -12.57
CA SER A 109 6.01 -8.09 -13.83
C SER A 109 4.54 -7.70 -14.03
N GLY A 110 4.15 -7.28 -15.25
CA GLY A 110 2.79 -6.82 -15.55
C GLY A 110 1.68 -7.80 -15.12
N ASP A 111 2.04 -9.06 -14.92
CA ASP A 111 1.22 -10.14 -14.36
C ASP A 111 0.75 -9.88 -12.91
N GLN A 112 1.54 -9.21 -12.08
CA GLN A 112 1.16 -8.89 -10.69
C GLN A 112 0.14 -7.75 -10.65
N THR A 113 0.27 -6.75 -11.53
CA THR A 113 -0.69 -5.65 -11.65
C THR A 113 -2.10 -6.14 -12.00
N ILE A 114 -2.20 -7.15 -12.89
CA ILE A 114 -3.46 -7.81 -13.25
C ILE A 114 -4.04 -8.56 -12.04
N LYS A 115 -3.19 -9.28 -11.28
CA LYS A 115 -3.62 -9.97 -10.04
C LYS A 115 -4.13 -8.98 -8.98
N TYR A 116 -3.50 -7.83 -8.84
CA TYR A 116 -3.93 -6.78 -7.91
C TYR A 116 -5.23 -6.10 -8.35
N GLN A 117 -5.40 -5.79 -9.63
CA GLN A 117 -6.66 -5.28 -10.16
C GLN A 117 -7.79 -6.29 -9.97
N HIS A 118 -7.54 -7.57 -10.25
CA HIS A 118 -8.53 -8.62 -10.03
C HIS A 118 -8.88 -8.78 -8.56
N ALA A 119 -7.89 -8.72 -7.65
CA ALA A 119 -8.13 -8.75 -6.22
C ALA A 119 -8.94 -7.55 -5.72
N LEU A 120 -8.68 -6.34 -6.23
CA LEU A 120 -9.45 -5.13 -5.93
C LEU A 120 -10.90 -5.23 -6.43
N VAL A 121 -11.11 -5.75 -7.65
CA VAL A 121 -12.44 -6.00 -8.21
C VAL A 121 -13.19 -7.05 -7.38
N VAL A 122 -12.55 -8.15 -7.03
CA VAL A 122 -13.15 -9.19 -6.17
C VAL A 122 -13.44 -8.66 -4.77
N ALA A 123 -12.57 -7.83 -4.20
CA ALA A 123 -12.80 -7.17 -2.92
C ALA A 123 -14.02 -6.23 -2.98
N HIS A 124 -14.10 -5.40 -4.02
CA HIS A 124 -15.22 -4.49 -4.25
C HIS A 124 -16.55 -5.26 -4.40
N CYS A 125 -16.57 -6.32 -5.21
CA CYS A 125 -17.75 -7.16 -5.41
C CYS A 125 -18.20 -7.86 -4.12
N ASN A 126 -17.27 -8.33 -3.29
CA ASN A 126 -17.61 -8.95 -2.00
C ASN A 126 -18.12 -7.92 -0.99
N PHE A 127 -17.56 -6.70 -0.99
CA PHE A 127 -18.00 -5.64 -0.09
C PHE A 127 -19.42 -5.17 -0.44
N CYS A 128 -19.70 -4.91 -1.73
CA CYS A 128 -21.01 -4.48 -2.22
C CYS A 128 -22.11 -5.56 -2.11
N ARG A 129 -21.76 -6.84 -1.98
CA ARG A 129 -22.74 -7.92 -1.76
C ARG A 129 -23.21 -8.04 -0.31
N THR A 130 -22.48 -7.45 0.63
CA THR A 130 -22.75 -7.54 2.08
C THR A 130 -23.38 -6.29 2.68
N SER A 131 -23.64 -5.27 1.85
CA SER A 131 -24.28 -3.99 2.18
C SER A 131 -25.58 -3.85 1.40
#